data_AF-A0A8T3RA65-F1
#
_entry.id   AF-A0A8T3RA65-F1
#
_cell.length_a   1.000
_cell.length_b   1.000
_cell.length_c   1.000
_cell.angle_alpha   90.00
_cell.angle_beta   90.00
_cell.angle_gamma   90.00
#
_symmetry.space_group_name_H-M   'P 1'
#
loop_
_entity.id
_entity.type
_entity.pdbx_description
1 polymer ?
#
loop_
_entity_poly.entity_id
_entity_poly.type
_entity_poly.pdbx_seq_one_letter_code
_entity_poly.pdbx_strand_id
1 'polypeptide(L)' 'KNHDTLANQVYVVPEDIDREVARLKLVALGVDIDTMTPEQVAYVASWQSGT' A
#
# COMPACT_ATOMS: atom_id res chain seq x y z
N LYS A 1 -5.26 21.50 20.48
CA LYS A 1 -5.39 21.55 19.00
C LYS A 1 -5.70 20.17 18.44
N ASN A 2 -4.79 19.18 18.47
CA ASN A 2 -5.16 17.81 18.04
C ASN A 2 -5.70 16.93 19.18
N HIS A 3 -5.44 17.31 20.44
CA HIS A 3 -5.95 16.58 21.61
C HIS A 3 -7.48 16.71 21.77
N ASP A 4 -8.07 17.80 21.27
CA ASP A 4 -9.51 18.06 21.37
C ASP A 4 -10.33 17.12 20.48
N THR A 5 -9.71 16.53 19.45
CA THR A 5 -10.34 15.67 18.44
C THR A 5 -9.97 14.19 18.61
N LEU A 6 -9.07 13.86 19.54
CA LEU A 6 -8.61 12.50 19.77
C LEU A 6 -9.11 12.02 21.14
N ALA A 7 -9.93 10.97 21.12
CA ALA A 7 -10.35 10.24 22.30
C ALA A 7 -9.17 9.50 22.94
N ASN A 8 -9.30 9.16 24.23
CA ASN A 8 -8.33 8.33 24.92
C ASN A 8 -8.47 6.86 24.49
N GLN A 9 -7.92 6.55 23.32
CA GLN A 9 -7.92 5.22 22.72
C GLN A 9 -6.65 5.00 21.89
N VAL A 10 -6.42 3.75 21.50
CA VAL A 10 -5.35 3.40 20.55
C VAL A 10 -5.85 3.66 19.13
N TYR A 11 -5.08 4.42 18.36
CA TYR A 11 -5.34 4.68 16.95
C TYR A 11 -4.42 3.84 16.09
N VAL A 12 -5.00 3.17 15.09
CA VAL A 12 -4.23 2.49 14.05
C VAL A 12 -3.76 3.54 13.05
N VAL A 13 -2.54 3.37 12.54
CA VAL A 13 -2.01 4.21 11.46
C VAL A 13 -2.86 3.99 10.20
N PRO A 14 -3.33 5.05 9.54
CA PRO A 14 -3.98 4.96 8.25
C PRO A 14 -3.13 4.19 7.23
N GLU A 15 -3.77 3.32 6.44
CA GLU A 15 -3.08 2.41 5.53
C GLU A 15 -2.25 3.13 4.45
N ASP A 16 -2.72 4.28 3.97
CA ASP A 16 -2.02 5.11 3.01
C ASP A 16 -0.67 5.63 3.57
N ILE A 17 -0.65 6.02 4.85
CA ILE A 17 0.57 6.44 5.54
C ILE A 17 1.52 5.25 5.70
N ASP A 18 1.01 4.09 6.12
CA ASP A 18 1.83 2.89 6.30
C ASP A 18 2.48 2.44 4.97
N ARG A 19 1.69 2.43 3.89
CA ARG A 19 2.17 2.14 2.53
C ARG A 19 3.24 3.12 2.07
N GLU A 20 3.08 4.41 2.35
CA GLU A 20 4.07 5.42 1.95
C GLU A 20 5.39 5.26 2.72
N VAL A 21 5.32 4.97 4.02
CA VAL A 21 6.53 4.67 4.82
C VAL A 21 7.25 3.43 4.28
N ALA A 22 6.50 2.38 3.94
CA ALA A 22 7.07 1.17 3.34
C ALA A 22 7.75 1.48 1.99
N ARG A 23 7.10 2.26 1.13
CA ARG A 23 7.65 2.70 -0.17
C ARG A 23 8.96 3.47 0.00
N LEU A 24 8.99 4.46 0.91
CA LEU A 24 10.19 5.26 1.20
C LEU A 24 11.35 4.40 1.72
N LYS A 25 11.05 3.39 2.55
CA LYS A 25 12.06 2.46 3.06
C LYS A 25 12.68 1.61 1.94
N LEU A 26 11.87 1.12 0.99
CA LEU A 26 12.36 0.37 -0.17
C LEU A 26 13.26 1.23 -1.05
N VAL A 27 12.87 2.49 -1.31
CA VAL A 27 13.70 3.46 -2.03
C VAL A 27 15.03 3.70 -1.32
N ALA A 28 15.03 3.86 0.01
CA ALA A 28 16.26 4.04 0.78
C ALA A 28 17.19 2.82 0.75
N LEU A 29 16.64 1.62 0.53
CA LEU A 29 17.38 0.37 0.35
C LEU A 29 17.81 0.13 -1.11
N GLY A 30 17.47 1.02 -2.04
CA GLY A 30 17.73 0.84 -3.47
C GLY A 30 16.89 -0.29 -4.10
N VAL A 31 15.72 -0.58 -3.52
CA VAL A 31 14.79 -1.58 -4.04
C VAL A 31 13.70 -0.88 -4.86
N ASP A 32 13.63 -1.20 -6.14
CA ASP A 32 12.57 -0.76 -7.04
C ASP A 32 11.47 -1.82 -7.16
N ILE A 33 10.22 -1.39 -7.12
CA ILE A 33 9.05 -2.23 -7.40
C ILE A 33 8.69 -2.01 -8.87
N ASP A 34 8.66 -3.08 -9.66
CA ASP A 34 8.27 -3.00 -11.06
C ASP A 34 6.76 -2.78 -11.23
N THR A 35 6.38 -2.32 -12.42
CA THR A 35 4.97 -2.16 -12.79
C THR A 35 4.59 -3.27 -13.73
N MET A 36 3.43 -3.89 -13.49
CA MET A 36 2.92 -4.94 -14.37
C MET A 36 2.73 -4.41 -15.79
N THR A 37 3.14 -5.20 -16.79
CA THR A 37 2.83 -4.89 -18.19
C THR A 37 1.33 -5.06 -18.45
N PRO A 38 0.77 -4.42 -19.48
CA PRO A 38 -0.63 -4.61 -19.85
C PRO A 38 -1.01 -6.09 -20.04
N GLU A 39 -0.09 -6.89 -20.60
CA GLU A 39 -0.26 -8.33 -20.80
C GLU A 39 -0.29 -9.08 -19.47
N GLN A 40 0.55 -8.73 -18.50
CA GLN A 40 0.55 -9.34 -17.17
C GLN A 40 -0.74 -9.01 -16.40
N VAL A 41 -1.23 -7.79 -16.51
CA VAL A 41 -2.52 -7.38 -15.93
C VAL A 41 -3.67 -8.17 -16.57
N ALA A 42 -3.70 -8.24 -17.90
CA ALA A 42 -4.72 -8.99 -18.64
C ALA A 42 -4.68 -10.49 -18.29
N TYR A 43 -3.48 -11.05 -18.18
CA TYR A 43 -3.29 -12.44 -17.75
C TYR A 43 -3.90 -12.65 -16.36
N VAL A 44 -3.49 -11.89 -15.34
CA VAL A 44 -4.04 -12.04 -13.97
C VAL A 44 -5.56 -11.89 -13.93
N ALA A 45 -6.13 -10.91 -14.64
CA ALA A 45 -7.58 -10.72 -14.71
C ALA A 45 -8.30 -11.95 -15.33
N SER A 46 -7.67 -12.63 -16.29
CA SER A 46 -8.25 -13.82 -16.95
C SER A 46 -8.39 -15.03 -16.02
N TRP A 47 -7.61 -15.11 -14.93
CA TRP A 47 -7.70 -16.19 -13.95
C TRP A 47 -8.88 -16.04 -12.98
N GLN A 48 -9.59 -14.91 -12.97
CA GLN A 48 -10.75 -14.70 -12.10
C GLN A 48 -12.02 -15.44 -12.55
N SER A 49 -12.02 -16.13 -13.69
CA SER A 49 -13.15 -16.97 -14.15
C SER A 49 -13.07 -18.44 -13.69
N GLY A 50 -12.16 -18.79 -12.78
CA GLY A 50 -11.86 -20.17 -12.39
C GLY A 50 -12.01 -20.53 -10.90
N THR A 51 -12.83 -19.80 -10.13
CA THR A 51 -13.22 -20.19 -8.75
C THR A 51 -14.74 -20.21 -8.60
#